data_AF-A0A9E3RN52-F1
#
_entry.id   AF-A0A9E3RN52-F1
#
_cell.length_a   1.000
_cell.length_b   1.000
_cell.length_c   1.000
_cell.angle_alpha   90.00
_cell.angle_beta   90.00
_cell.angle_gamma   90.00
#
_symmetry.space_group_name_H-M   'P 1'
#
loop_
_entity.id
_entity.type
_entity.pdbx_description
1 polymer ?
#
loop_
_entity_poly.entity_id
_entity_poly.type
_entity_poly.pdbx_seq_one_letter_code
_entity_poly.pdbx_strand_id
1 'polypeptide(L)'
;MSILIEIVDTLKSGGLTDEQIVREFHDDETVVKNYVKGLLERKPEEDDTVSEIVETEQTSDKEKHYGIKTLVKNKLSRLLFDLPATKGEFEAPRNAQHRAITNIAKGQILISYSAANAGIEYLEQGVKIAEEYQMYNLCLYASRPLEQFYVNRQITDKSTLLKDKIEFYEQQLNIEKSVWALYEEFFVIANTTINYTADILKKVETVVKEMTKISQPVCSFTTYTLVLKAQLYYQQMKKDFSQALLVLNTMEQFYTAHKKLTTAILWSSMLIQKSYCLIELRHYHEATEYSERALQLVRENTVQRSMHLKQDLLLALRKQDITHAERVVKELEQYIARNRVPALWREQYNLMLAYYVFLVKSKTPAEKTKSFKIPLDVNEFVGASPIINRDKQGMNIAKVIVQVLLMLAEGNIDGANSKAESLRQYRQIYLKDGNYPRSSALLKLLHLLIEKEYDIQEVERKGAKYLADLVPNEKNQFGAMEGIEPIAYDDVWNIVTTIISVLVSKKILQKRVK
;
A
#
# COMPACT_ATOMS: atom_id res chain seq x y z
N MET A 1 1.73 15.00 7.25
CA MET A 1 2.69 15.65 6.36
C MET A 1 2.13 17.03 6.06
N SER A 2 2.96 18.07 6.14
CA SER A 2 2.57 19.40 5.69
C SER A 2 2.12 19.37 4.24
N ILE A 3 1.02 20.03 3.90
CA ILE A 3 0.65 20.27 2.50
C ILE A 3 1.78 20.97 1.72
N LEU A 4 2.59 21.80 2.39
CA LEU A 4 3.68 22.53 1.74
C LEU A 4 4.85 21.61 1.40
N ILE A 5 5.23 20.68 2.29
CA ILE A 5 6.32 19.75 1.97
C ILE A 5 5.88 18.77 0.87
N GLU A 6 4.58 18.40 0.82
CA GLU A 6 4.05 17.56 -0.26
C GLU A 6 4.13 18.28 -1.62
N ILE A 7 3.80 19.58 -1.66
CA ILE A 7 3.99 20.40 -2.87
C ILE A 7 5.47 20.48 -3.24
N VAL A 8 6.36 20.77 -2.30
CA VAL A 8 7.82 20.83 -2.54
C VAL A 8 8.35 19.49 -3.08
N ASP A 9 7.99 18.37 -2.45
CA ASP A 9 8.37 17.03 -2.90
C ASP A 9 7.83 16.74 -4.31
N THR A 10 6.62 17.22 -4.63
CA THR A 10 6.02 17.12 -5.96
C THR A 10 6.79 17.95 -6.99
N LEU A 11 7.19 19.18 -6.66
CA LEU A 11 7.99 20.05 -7.53
C LEU A 11 9.35 19.44 -7.83
N LYS A 12 10.06 18.97 -6.78
CA LYS A 12 11.37 18.32 -6.91
C LYS A 12 11.29 17.04 -7.75
N SER A 13 10.30 16.19 -7.46
CA SER A 13 10.09 14.97 -8.23
C SER A 13 9.53 15.21 -9.64
N GLY A 14 8.98 16.40 -9.88
CA GLY A 14 8.63 16.92 -11.20
C GLY A 14 9.83 17.47 -11.97
N GLY A 15 11.02 17.53 -11.37
CA GLY A 15 12.26 17.93 -12.02
C GLY A 15 12.72 19.36 -11.73
N LEU A 16 12.09 20.07 -10.80
CA LEU A 16 12.61 21.38 -10.34
C LEU A 16 13.73 21.17 -9.33
N THR A 17 14.79 21.97 -9.47
CA THR A 17 15.88 22.07 -8.50
C THR A 17 15.50 22.99 -7.33
N ASP A 18 16.21 22.86 -6.22
CA ASP A 18 16.00 23.73 -5.05
C ASP A 18 16.28 25.19 -5.43
N GLU A 19 17.26 25.46 -6.29
CA GLU A 19 17.56 26.80 -6.80
C GLU A 19 16.41 27.40 -7.62
N GLN A 20 15.76 26.58 -8.47
CA GLN A 20 14.60 27.01 -9.26
C GLN A 20 13.42 27.35 -8.35
N ILE A 21 13.17 26.55 -7.30
CA ILE A 21 12.09 26.82 -6.35
C ILE A 21 12.37 28.10 -5.55
N VAL A 22 13.60 28.28 -5.05
CA VAL A 22 13.98 29.47 -4.27
C VAL A 22 13.89 30.75 -5.10
N ARG A 23 14.14 30.68 -6.41
CA ARG A 23 14.10 31.84 -7.31
C ARG A 23 12.74 32.54 -7.33
N GLU A 24 11.63 31.82 -7.16
CA GLU A 24 10.28 32.41 -7.09
C GLU A 24 10.06 33.35 -5.89
N PHE A 25 10.96 33.24 -4.90
CA PHE A 25 10.91 34.01 -3.67
C PHE A 25 12.00 35.08 -3.61
N HIS A 26 12.71 35.35 -4.71
CA HIS A 26 13.84 36.28 -4.72
C HIS A 26 13.48 37.70 -4.26
N ASP A 27 12.28 38.18 -4.57
CA ASP A 27 11.84 39.54 -4.25
C ASP A 27 11.06 39.63 -2.92
N ASP A 28 10.86 38.50 -2.23
CA ASP A 28 10.17 38.49 -0.93
C ASP A 28 11.10 38.84 0.24
N GLU A 29 10.48 39.12 1.39
CA GLU A 29 11.17 39.38 2.66
C GLU A 29 12.03 38.19 3.10
N THR A 30 13.08 38.48 3.89
CA THR A 30 14.04 37.48 4.39
C THR A 30 13.36 36.34 5.14
N VAL A 31 12.32 36.63 5.94
CA VAL A 31 11.52 35.63 6.65
C VAL A 31 10.90 34.60 5.70
N VAL A 32 10.33 35.05 4.59
CA VAL A 32 9.70 34.17 3.59
C VAL A 32 10.74 33.25 2.94
N LYS A 33 11.90 33.81 2.57
CA LYS A 33 13.01 33.04 1.99
C LYS A 33 13.54 31.99 2.96
N ASN A 34 13.73 32.36 4.23
CA ASN A 34 14.19 31.45 5.28
C ASN A 34 13.18 30.34 5.54
N TYR A 35 11.89 30.65 5.52
CA TYR A 35 10.84 29.65 5.65
C TYR A 35 10.86 28.62 4.50
N VAL A 36 10.97 29.08 3.24
CA VAL A 36 11.09 28.18 2.07
C VAL A 36 12.34 27.32 2.17
N LYS A 37 13.48 27.89 2.59
CA LYS A 37 14.71 27.12 2.82
C LYS A 37 14.52 26.06 3.91
N GLY A 38 13.83 26.38 5.00
CA GLY A 38 13.48 25.43 6.06
C GLY A 38 12.61 24.27 5.55
N LEU A 39 11.65 24.55 4.65
CA LEU A 39 10.84 23.52 3.99
C LEU A 39 11.70 22.60 3.12
N LEU A 40 12.63 23.15 2.33
CA LEU A 40 13.53 22.39 1.46
C LEU A 40 14.51 21.51 2.26
N GLU A 41 15.00 22.02 3.38
CA GLU A 41 15.88 21.31 4.32
C GLU A 41 15.14 20.28 5.18
N ARG A 42 13.80 20.19 5.07
CA ARG A 42 12.93 19.32 5.87
C ARG A 42 13.14 19.49 7.38
N LYS A 43 13.34 20.73 7.83
CA LYS A 43 13.41 21.01 9.27
C LYS A 43 12.04 20.69 9.90
N PRO A 44 11.99 19.73 10.84
CA PRO A 44 10.73 19.16 11.30
C PRO A 44 10.15 20.08 12.36
N GLU A 45 9.29 21.02 11.97
CA GLU A 45 8.15 21.51 12.74
C GLU A 45 7.51 22.68 11.98
N GLU A 46 6.34 22.40 11.39
CA GLU A 46 5.57 23.36 10.58
C GLU A 46 5.15 24.61 11.34
N ASP A 47 5.06 24.52 12.66
CA ASP A 47 4.63 25.61 13.53
C ASP A 47 5.82 26.28 14.24
N ASP A 48 6.84 25.52 14.67
CA ASP A 48 7.98 26.10 15.38
C ASP A 48 8.99 26.79 14.46
N THR A 49 9.20 26.36 13.21
CA THR A 49 10.17 27.07 12.33
C THR A 49 9.74 28.48 11.96
N VAL A 50 8.45 28.75 11.68
CA VAL A 50 8.00 30.14 11.45
C VAL A 50 7.93 30.88 12.78
N SER A 51 7.54 30.24 13.89
CA SER A 51 7.48 30.88 15.20
C SER A 51 8.87 31.29 15.70
N GLU A 52 9.89 30.43 15.59
CA GLU A 52 11.29 30.71 15.88
C GLU A 52 11.88 31.79 14.95
N ILE A 53 11.59 31.73 13.64
CA ILE A 53 12.07 32.75 12.67
C ILE A 53 11.38 34.10 12.93
N VAL A 54 10.08 34.11 13.25
CA VAL A 54 9.30 35.34 13.56
C VAL A 54 9.67 35.90 14.95
N GLU A 55 10.01 35.04 15.91
CA GLU A 55 10.52 35.44 17.23
C GLU A 55 11.89 36.14 17.12
N THR A 56 12.75 35.73 16.18
CA THR A 56 14.02 36.44 15.92
C THR A 56 13.85 37.83 15.30
N GLU A 57 12.68 38.18 14.76
CA GLU A 57 12.39 39.49 14.15
C GLU A 57 11.43 40.39 14.97
N GLN A 58 11.30 40.19 16.28
CA GLN A 58 10.56 41.08 17.21
C GLN A 58 9.11 41.43 16.80
N THR A 59 8.36 40.56 16.10
CA THR A 59 6.94 40.84 15.84
C THR A 59 6.06 39.63 16.18
N SER A 60 5.44 39.67 17.35
CA SER A 60 4.58 38.61 17.92
C SER A 60 3.19 38.54 17.28
N ASP A 61 3.09 38.57 15.96
CA ASP A 61 1.80 38.77 15.27
C ASP A 61 1.36 37.51 14.48
N LYS A 62 0.39 36.77 15.04
CA LYS A 62 -0.15 35.53 14.45
C LYS A 62 -0.77 35.76 13.06
N GLU A 63 -1.24 36.98 12.76
CA GLU A 63 -1.79 37.32 11.44
C GLU A 63 -0.71 37.34 10.35
N LYS A 64 0.52 37.79 10.67
CA LYS A 64 1.67 37.75 9.75
C LYS A 64 2.08 36.31 9.41
N HIS A 65 2.05 35.41 10.40
CA HIS A 65 2.35 33.98 10.22
C HIS A 65 1.40 33.30 9.20
N TYR A 66 0.09 33.53 9.33
CA TYR A 66 -0.90 32.97 8.39
C TYR A 66 -0.74 33.56 6.97
N GLY A 67 -0.37 34.83 6.88
CA GLY A 67 -0.04 35.51 5.62
C GLY A 67 1.13 34.87 4.88
N ILE A 68 2.24 34.60 5.57
CA ILE A 68 3.45 33.96 4.99
C ILE A 68 3.13 32.56 4.46
N LYS A 69 2.45 31.72 5.25
CA LYS A 69 2.10 30.35 4.85
C LYS A 69 1.23 30.34 3.59
N THR A 70 0.26 31.24 3.53
CA THR A 70 -0.64 31.39 2.38
C THR A 70 0.10 31.88 1.14
N LEU A 71 0.97 32.88 1.27
CA LEU A 71 1.81 33.40 0.19
C LEU A 71 2.68 32.30 -0.40
N VAL A 72 3.39 31.56 0.46
CA VAL A 72 4.30 30.48 0.05
C VAL A 72 3.54 29.35 -0.63
N LYS A 73 2.40 28.94 -0.08
CA LYS A 73 1.52 27.96 -0.71
C LYS A 73 1.12 28.39 -2.11
N ASN A 74 0.70 29.64 -2.28
CA ASN A 74 0.24 30.16 -3.57
C ASN A 74 1.38 30.20 -4.61
N LYS A 75 2.57 30.69 -4.23
CA LYS A 75 3.73 30.72 -5.13
C LYS A 75 4.20 29.32 -5.52
N LEU A 76 4.35 28.40 -4.57
CA LEU A 76 4.72 27.01 -4.87
C LEU A 76 3.67 26.30 -5.74
N SER A 77 2.38 26.58 -5.52
CA SER A 77 1.31 25.98 -6.33
C SER A 77 1.33 26.47 -7.78
N ARG A 78 1.80 27.69 -8.05
CA ARG A 78 1.94 28.20 -9.44
C ARG A 78 2.99 27.41 -10.20
N LEU A 79 4.12 27.10 -9.56
CA LEU A 79 5.17 26.28 -10.16
C LEU A 79 4.71 24.89 -10.62
N LEU A 80 3.60 24.38 -10.06
CA LEU A 80 3.03 23.10 -10.52
C LEU A 80 2.58 23.15 -11.97
N PHE A 81 2.26 24.32 -12.54
CA PHE A 81 1.91 24.50 -13.96
C PHE A 81 3.13 24.53 -14.89
N ASP A 82 4.33 24.69 -14.32
CA ASP A 82 5.60 24.87 -15.04
C ASP A 82 6.52 23.64 -14.88
N LEU A 83 5.96 22.51 -14.45
CA LEU A 83 6.73 21.27 -14.29
C LEU A 83 7.30 20.82 -15.65
N PRO A 84 8.62 20.58 -15.75
CA PRO A 84 9.21 20.03 -16.96
C PRO A 84 8.75 18.59 -17.17
N ALA A 85 8.86 18.12 -18.41
CA ALA A 85 8.61 16.73 -18.72
C ALA A 85 9.68 15.85 -18.03
N THR A 86 9.23 14.99 -17.12
CA THR A 86 10.12 14.04 -16.44
C THR A 86 10.53 12.90 -17.38
N LYS A 87 11.79 12.47 -17.31
CA LYS A 87 12.28 11.32 -18.08
C LYS A 87 12.17 10.06 -17.22
N GLY A 88 11.65 8.98 -17.78
CA GLY A 88 11.54 7.71 -17.08
C GLY A 88 10.65 6.71 -17.82
N GLU A 89 10.87 5.43 -17.55
CA GLU A 89 9.94 4.40 -18.00
C GLU A 89 8.59 4.64 -17.30
N PHE A 90 7.50 4.71 -18.07
CA PHE A 90 6.14 4.98 -17.57
C PHE A 90 5.82 6.41 -17.08
N GLU A 91 6.66 7.42 -17.38
CA GLU A 91 6.35 8.84 -17.09
C GLU A 91 5.51 9.52 -18.18
N ALA A 92 5.43 8.94 -19.38
CA ALA A 92 4.71 9.51 -20.52
C ALA A 92 3.22 9.83 -20.24
N PRO A 93 2.40 8.96 -19.62
CA PRO A 93 1.01 9.29 -19.31
C PRO A 93 0.87 10.46 -18.33
N ARG A 94 1.74 10.54 -17.31
CA ARG A 94 1.72 11.65 -16.34
C ARG A 94 2.09 12.97 -17.00
N ASN A 95 3.16 12.99 -17.80
CA ASN A 95 3.59 14.17 -18.54
C ASN A 95 2.53 14.61 -19.57
N ALA A 96 1.84 13.66 -20.21
CA ALA A 96 0.75 13.95 -21.12
C ALA A 96 -0.44 14.57 -20.38
N GLN A 97 -0.82 14.02 -19.22
CA GLN A 97 -1.89 14.56 -18.39
C GLN A 97 -1.60 16.00 -17.98
N HIS A 98 -0.38 16.25 -17.48
CA HIS A 98 0.05 17.58 -17.08
C HIS A 98 -0.05 18.58 -18.24
N ARG A 99 0.51 18.23 -19.42
CA ARG A 99 0.45 19.10 -20.60
C ARG A 99 -0.97 19.32 -21.11
N ALA A 100 -1.82 18.30 -21.12
CA ALA A 100 -3.22 18.42 -21.53
C ALA A 100 -3.96 19.40 -20.61
N ILE A 101 -3.85 19.23 -19.29
CA ILE A 101 -4.49 20.12 -18.30
C ILE A 101 -3.97 21.55 -18.45
N THR A 102 -2.65 21.75 -18.55
CA THR A 102 -2.05 23.09 -18.67
C THR A 102 -2.50 23.78 -19.95
N ASN A 103 -2.52 23.09 -21.09
CA ASN A 103 -2.99 23.65 -22.36
C ASN A 103 -4.49 24.00 -22.29
N ILE A 104 -5.31 23.10 -21.74
CA ILE A 104 -6.74 23.35 -21.59
C ILE A 104 -7.00 24.57 -20.69
N ALA A 105 -6.31 24.67 -19.56
CA ALA A 105 -6.41 25.81 -18.65
C ALA A 105 -6.00 27.13 -19.33
N LYS A 106 -4.86 27.15 -20.04
CA LYS A 106 -4.42 28.32 -20.83
C LYS A 106 -5.48 28.73 -21.86
N GLY A 107 -6.03 27.75 -22.58
CA GLY A 107 -7.08 27.97 -23.56
C GLY A 107 -8.34 28.63 -22.98
N GLN A 108 -8.84 28.08 -21.87
CA GLN A 108 -10.00 28.62 -21.15
C GLN A 108 -9.78 30.04 -20.64
N ILE A 109 -8.62 30.31 -20.04
CA ILE A 109 -8.26 31.65 -19.56
C ILE A 109 -8.21 32.63 -20.72
N LEU A 110 -7.52 32.30 -21.82
CA LEU A 110 -7.44 33.21 -22.97
C LEU A 110 -8.82 33.51 -23.55
N ILE A 111 -9.71 32.52 -23.65
CA ILE A 111 -11.08 32.73 -24.10
C ILE A 111 -11.85 33.67 -23.15
N SER A 112 -11.72 33.49 -21.84
CA SER A 112 -12.41 34.35 -20.86
C SER A 112 -11.93 35.81 -20.89
N TYR A 113 -10.68 36.05 -21.29
CA TYR A 113 -10.11 37.39 -21.53
C TYR A 113 -10.30 37.88 -22.99
N SER A 114 -11.25 37.31 -23.74
CA SER A 114 -11.55 37.67 -25.14
C SER A 114 -10.43 37.44 -26.16
N ALA A 115 -9.38 36.70 -25.81
CA ALA A 115 -8.28 36.30 -26.70
C ALA A 115 -8.57 34.95 -27.39
N ALA A 116 -9.75 34.83 -28.00
CA ALA A 116 -10.29 33.53 -28.41
C ALA A 116 -9.43 32.77 -29.43
N ASN A 117 -8.83 33.44 -30.43
CA ASN A 117 -8.00 32.75 -31.44
C ASN A 117 -6.81 32.02 -30.80
N ALA A 118 -6.11 32.69 -29.88
CA ALA A 118 -4.99 32.08 -29.15
C ALA A 118 -5.48 30.97 -28.21
N GLY A 119 -6.63 31.19 -27.54
CA GLY A 119 -7.20 30.19 -26.65
C GLY A 119 -7.57 28.89 -27.36
N ILE A 120 -8.13 28.97 -28.57
CA ILE A 120 -8.49 27.81 -29.38
C ILE A 120 -7.29 26.97 -29.78
N GLU A 121 -6.15 27.59 -30.12
CA GLU A 121 -4.92 26.85 -30.44
C GLU A 121 -4.47 25.97 -29.25
N TYR A 122 -4.49 26.53 -28.03
CA TYR A 122 -4.18 25.77 -26.82
C TYR A 122 -5.21 24.66 -26.55
N LEU A 123 -6.51 24.91 -26.76
CA LEU A 123 -7.54 23.90 -26.60
C LEU A 123 -7.39 22.74 -27.60
N GLU A 124 -7.14 23.03 -28.89
CA GLU A 124 -6.88 22.00 -29.92
C GLU A 124 -5.69 21.11 -29.53
N GLN A 125 -4.59 21.72 -29.07
CA GLN A 125 -3.42 20.98 -28.58
C GLN A 125 -3.74 20.12 -27.34
N GLY A 126 -4.50 20.69 -26.40
CA GLY A 126 -4.94 19.99 -25.18
C GLY A 126 -5.81 18.77 -25.49
N VAL A 127 -6.81 18.93 -26.36
CA VAL A 127 -7.68 17.83 -26.82
C VAL A 127 -6.88 16.75 -27.54
N LYS A 128 -5.96 17.13 -28.44
CA LYS A 128 -5.13 16.17 -29.16
C LYS A 128 -4.32 15.27 -28.21
N ILE A 129 -3.70 15.87 -27.18
CA ILE A 129 -2.96 15.10 -26.16
C ILE A 129 -3.92 14.25 -25.32
N ALA A 130 -5.07 14.80 -24.91
CA ALA A 130 -6.05 14.08 -24.10
C ALA A 130 -6.61 12.85 -24.84
N GLU A 131 -6.95 12.99 -26.12
CA GLU A 131 -7.44 11.91 -26.99
C GLU A 131 -6.42 10.78 -27.11
N GLU A 132 -5.16 11.15 -27.35
CA GLU A 132 -4.04 10.22 -27.51
C GLU A 132 -3.81 9.34 -26.26
N TYR A 133 -4.21 9.83 -25.08
CA TYR A 133 -4.09 9.14 -23.80
C TYR A 133 -5.45 8.74 -23.19
N GLN A 134 -6.53 8.77 -23.97
CA GLN A 134 -7.88 8.37 -23.56
C GLN A 134 -8.42 9.12 -22.32
N MET A 135 -8.03 10.39 -22.14
CA MET A 135 -8.50 11.26 -21.06
C MET A 135 -9.85 11.90 -21.43
N TYR A 136 -10.88 11.07 -21.61
CA TYR A 136 -12.15 11.49 -22.23
C TYR A 136 -12.86 12.63 -21.48
N ASN A 137 -12.68 12.74 -20.17
CA ASN A 137 -13.19 13.85 -19.37
C ASN A 137 -12.57 15.20 -19.79
N LEU A 138 -11.26 15.21 -20.06
CA LEU A 138 -10.55 16.39 -20.56
C LEU A 138 -10.91 16.67 -22.02
N CYS A 139 -11.05 15.62 -22.84
CA CYS A 139 -11.52 15.77 -24.23
C CYS A 139 -12.88 16.46 -24.26
N LEU A 140 -13.85 15.99 -23.48
CA LEU A 140 -15.19 16.55 -23.44
C LEU A 140 -15.19 18.00 -22.94
N TYR A 141 -14.45 18.27 -21.86
CA TYR A 141 -14.38 19.61 -21.26
C TYR A 141 -13.80 20.66 -22.22
N ALA A 142 -12.79 20.29 -23.02
CA ALA A 142 -12.17 21.21 -23.98
C ALA A 142 -12.86 21.24 -25.36
N SER A 143 -13.61 20.20 -25.75
CA SER A 143 -14.26 20.13 -27.06
C SER A 143 -15.49 21.03 -27.20
N ARG A 144 -16.25 21.27 -26.13
CA ARG A 144 -17.44 22.15 -26.15
C ARG A 144 -17.14 23.61 -26.54
N PRO A 145 -16.16 24.31 -25.92
CA PRO A 145 -15.80 25.66 -26.35
C PRO A 145 -15.18 25.70 -27.75
N LEU A 146 -14.48 24.63 -28.18
CA LEU A 146 -14.00 24.49 -29.56
C LEU A 146 -15.17 24.43 -30.55
N GLU A 147 -16.14 23.56 -30.30
CA GLU A 147 -17.35 23.42 -31.13
C GLU A 147 -18.09 24.76 -31.25
N GLN A 148 -18.35 25.41 -30.11
CA GLN A 148 -19.03 26.72 -30.08
C GLN A 148 -18.29 27.77 -30.91
N PHE A 149 -16.96 27.81 -30.82
CA PHE A 149 -16.13 28.73 -31.59
C PHE A 149 -16.23 28.49 -33.10
N TYR A 150 -16.21 27.23 -33.55
CA TYR A 150 -16.32 26.90 -34.97
C TYR A 150 -17.73 27.14 -35.50
N VAL A 151 -18.77 26.82 -34.72
CA VAL A 151 -20.17 27.12 -35.08
C VAL A 151 -20.37 28.63 -35.26
N ASN A 152 -19.90 29.45 -34.33
CA ASN A 152 -20.03 30.91 -34.41
C ASN A 152 -19.28 31.51 -35.61
N ARG A 153 -18.24 30.84 -36.10
CA ARG A 153 -17.50 31.22 -37.31
C ARG A 153 -17.99 30.51 -38.58
N GLN A 154 -19.04 29.71 -38.49
CA GLN A 154 -19.60 28.95 -39.62
C GLN A 154 -18.58 27.99 -40.27
N ILE A 155 -17.65 27.44 -39.48
CA ILE A 155 -16.67 26.44 -39.94
C ILE A 155 -17.30 25.05 -39.75
N THR A 156 -18.11 24.64 -40.73
CA THR A 156 -19.02 23.48 -40.63
C THR A 156 -18.31 22.14 -40.45
N ASP A 157 -17.20 21.91 -41.17
CA ASP A 157 -16.53 20.61 -41.17
C ASP A 157 -15.92 20.29 -39.80
N LYS A 158 -15.27 21.29 -39.19
CA LYS A 158 -14.71 21.16 -37.83
C LYS A 158 -15.80 21.05 -36.77
N SER A 159 -16.90 21.80 -36.90
CA SER A 159 -18.00 21.70 -35.92
C SER A 159 -18.69 20.34 -35.97
N THR A 160 -18.95 19.77 -37.15
CA THR A 160 -19.57 18.46 -37.29
C THR A 160 -18.67 17.36 -36.72
N LEU A 161 -17.37 17.37 -37.07
CA LEU A 161 -16.40 16.42 -36.52
C LEU A 161 -16.33 16.48 -34.98
N LEU A 162 -16.36 17.68 -34.41
CA LEU A 162 -16.34 17.83 -32.95
C LEU A 162 -17.61 17.33 -32.29
N LYS A 163 -18.77 17.53 -32.92
CA LYS A 163 -20.04 16.99 -32.42
C LYS A 163 -20.00 15.45 -32.32
N ASP A 164 -19.54 14.77 -33.37
CA ASP A 164 -19.39 13.31 -33.39
C ASP A 164 -18.39 12.83 -32.32
N LYS A 165 -17.28 13.56 -32.17
CA LYS A 165 -16.29 13.29 -31.12
C LYS A 165 -16.84 13.49 -29.71
N ILE A 166 -17.61 14.55 -29.47
CA ILE A 166 -18.25 14.83 -28.19
C ILE A 166 -19.20 13.68 -27.82
N GLU A 167 -20.04 13.24 -28.76
CA GLU A 167 -20.92 12.10 -28.54
C GLU A 167 -20.13 10.83 -28.19
N PHE A 168 -19.04 10.56 -28.92
CA PHE A 168 -18.16 9.45 -28.61
C PHE A 168 -17.55 9.57 -27.19
N TYR A 169 -17.05 10.74 -26.78
CA TYR A 169 -16.51 10.94 -25.43
C TYR A 169 -17.55 10.76 -24.33
N GLU A 170 -18.77 11.25 -24.55
CA GLU A 170 -19.89 11.04 -23.62
C GLU A 170 -20.24 9.56 -23.48
N GLN A 171 -20.25 8.81 -24.59
CA GLN A 171 -20.45 7.35 -24.57
C GLN A 171 -19.34 6.64 -23.77
N GLN A 172 -18.06 6.96 -24.01
CA GLN A 172 -16.93 6.37 -23.25
C GLN A 172 -17.05 6.65 -21.75
N LEU A 173 -17.33 7.91 -21.38
CA LEU A 173 -17.43 8.33 -19.99
C LEU A 173 -18.62 7.67 -19.28
N ASN A 174 -19.74 7.47 -19.98
CA ASN A 174 -20.89 6.78 -19.41
C ASN A 174 -20.55 5.32 -19.08
N ILE A 175 -19.84 4.62 -19.96
CA ILE A 175 -19.38 3.25 -19.71
C ILE A 175 -18.38 3.24 -18.55
N GLU A 176 -17.39 4.13 -18.56
CA GLU A 176 -16.41 4.25 -17.46
C GLU A 176 -17.08 4.47 -16.11
N LYS A 177 -18.06 5.38 -16.05
CA LYS A 177 -18.85 5.63 -14.85
C LYS A 177 -19.62 4.40 -14.37
N SER A 178 -20.28 3.67 -15.29
CA SER A 178 -20.99 2.44 -14.94
C SER A 178 -20.06 1.36 -14.39
N VAL A 179 -18.90 1.15 -15.01
CA VAL A 179 -17.89 0.19 -14.53
C VAL A 179 -17.31 0.63 -13.18
N TRP A 180 -17.10 1.94 -12.98
CA TRP A 180 -16.62 2.46 -11.69
C TRP A 180 -17.62 2.24 -10.56
N ALA A 181 -18.90 2.49 -10.80
CA ALA A 181 -19.95 2.27 -9.81
C ALA A 181 -20.04 0.79 -9.39
N LEU A 182 -19.95 -0.13 -10.34
CA LEU A 182 -19.88 -1.57 -10.04
C LEU A 182 -18.60 -1.93 -9.28
N TYR A 183 -17.48 -1.30 -9.60
CA TYR A 183 -16.23 -1.51 -8.88
C TYR A 183 -16.26 -0.97 -7.44
N GLU A 184 -17.00 0.12 -7.17
CA GLU A 184 -17.30 0.55 -5.81
C GLU A 184 -18.17 -0.45 -5.06
N GLU A 185 -19.24 -0.92 -5.71
CA GLU A 185 -20.13 -1.93 -5.14
C GLU A 185 -19.35 -3.19 -4.78
N PHE A 186 -18.46 -3.65 -5.67
CA PHE A 186 -17.51 -4.72 -5.41
C PHE A 186 -16.75 -4.47 -4.10
N PHE A 187 -16.16 -3.28 -3.91
CA PHE A 187 -15.38 -2.98 -2.71
C PHE A 187 -16.23 -2.84 -1.46
N VAL A 188 -17.44 -2.31 -1.56
CA VAL A 188 -18.37 -2.25 -0.43
C VAL A 188 -18.66 -3.67 0.04
N ILE A 189 -19.00 -4.58 -0.89
CA ILE A 189 -19.24 -6.00 -0.59
C ILE A 189 -17.98 -6.65 0.01
N ALA A 190 -16.83 -6.49 -0.65
CA ALA A 190 -15.57 -7.11 -0.24
C ALA A 190 -15.03 -6.60 1.10
N ASN A 191 -15.38 -5.37 1.50
CA ASN A 191 -14.99 -4.80 2.79
C ASN A 191 -16.03 -5.03 3.91
N THR A 192 -17.21 -5.61 3.62
CA THR A 192 -18.24 -5.86 4.64
C THR A 192 -17.82 -6.90 5.69
N THR A 193 -17.01 -7.87 5.29
CA THR A 193 -16.49 -8.91 6.17
C THR A 193 -15.21 -9.47 5.59
N ILE A 194 -14.47 -10.10 6.48
CA ILE A 194 -13.19 -10.77 6.22
C ILE A 194 -13.43 -12.26 5.98
N ASN A 195 -14.51 -12.83 6.53
CA ASN A 195 -14.87 -14.21 6.24
C ASN A 195 -15.83 -14.23 5.05
N TYR A 196 -15.28 -14.42 3.86
CA TYR A 196 -16.06 -14.48 2.62
C TYR A 196 -16.89 -15.77 2.57
N THR A 197 -18.18 -15.64 2.89
CA THR A 197 -19.14 -16.74 2.74
C THR A 197 -19.42 -17.01 1.26
N ALA A 198 -19.95 -18.20 0.96
CA ALA A 198 -20.36 -18.55 -0.41
C ALA A 198 -21.36 -17.52 -1.00
N ASP A 199 -22.21 -16.92 -0.17
CA ASP A 199 -23.17 -15.91 -0.61
C ASP A 199 -22.48 -14.59 -1.01
N ILE A 200 -21.46 -14.17 -0.27
CA ILE A 200 -20.65 -13.00 -0.61
C ILE A 200 -19.87 -13.25 -1.90
N LEU A 201 -19.23 -14.41 -2.02
CA LEU A 201 -18.49 -14.77 -3.24
C LEU A 201 -19.40 -14.77 -4.47
N LYS A 202 -20.65 -15.24 -4.34
CA LYS A 202 -21.64 -15.21 -5.42
C LYS A 202 -22.06 -13.79 -5.81
N LYS A 203 -22.24 -12.89 -4.84
CA LYS A 203 -22.53 -11.47 -5.10
C LYS A 203 -21.38 -10.81 -5.85
N VAL A 204 -20.16 -11.00 -5.37
CA VAL A 204 -18.94 -10.48 -6.01
C VAL A 204 -18.79 -11.03 -7.43
N GLU A 205 -19.00 -12.33 -7.63
CA GLU A 205 -18.95 -12.95 -8.97
C GLU A 205 -19.96 -12.32 -9.93
N THR A 206 -21.18 -12.02 -9.44
CA THR A 206 -22.23 -11.37 -10.23
C THR A 206 -21.79 -9.99 -10.70
N VAL A 207 -21.25 -9.17 -9.79
CA VAL A 207 -20.74 -7.83 -10.10
C VAL A 207 -19.60 -7.91 -11.12
N VAL A 208 -18.63 -8.81 -10.94
CA VAL A 208 -17.50 -8.99 -11.88
C VAL A 208 -17.97 -9.39 -13.28
N LYS A 209 -18.98 -10.29 -13.37
CA LYS A 209 -19.58 -10.68 -14.67
C LYS A 209 -20.27 -9.50 -15.34
N GLU A 210 -21.00 -8.68 -14.57
CA GLU A 210 -21.66 -7.50 -15.09
C GLU A 210 -20.67 -6.45 -15.60
N MET A 211 -19.62 -6.15 -14.82
CA MET A 211 -18.52 -5.27 -15.25
C MET A 211 -17.91 -5.75 -16.58
N THR A 212 -17.64 -7.05 -16.68
CA THR A 212 -17.09 -7.65 -17.90
C THR A 212 -18.03 -7.45 -19.08
N LYS A 213 -19.33 -7.73 -18.90
CA LYS A 213 -20.36 -7.56 -19.95
C LYS A 213 -20.48 -6.12 -20.43
N ILE A 214 -20.47 -5.13 -19.53
CA ILE A 214 -20.58 -3.71 -19.87
C ILE A 214 -19.33 -3.21 -20.61
N SER A 215 -18.15 -3.76 -20.29
CA SER A 215 -16.88 -3.37 -20.92
C SER A 215 -16.61 -4.01 -22.30
N GLN A 216 -17.35 -5.06 -22.68
CA GLN A 216 -17.11 -5.82 -23.93
C GLN A 216 -17.43 -5.05 -25.23
N PRO A 217 -18.54 -4.28 -25.34
CA PRO A 217 -18.87 -3.56 -26.58
C PRO A 217 -17.86 -2.46 -26.93
N VAL A 218 -17.22 -1.89 -25.90
CA VAL A 218 -16.30 -0.75 -26.01
C VAL A 218 -15.34 -0.83 -24.82
N CYS A 219 -14.06 -1.09 -25.09
CA CYS A 219 -13.07 -1.31 -24.03
C CYS A 219 -12.03 -0.18 -24.01
N SER A 220 -12.22 0.81 -23.13
CA SER A 220 -11.16 1.79 -22.82
C SER A 220 -10.08 1.14 -21.95
N PHE A 221 -8.90 1.74 -21.92
CA PHE A 221 -7.82 1.27 -21.05
C PHE A 221 -8.23 1.25 -19.57
N THR A 222 -9.00 2.26 -19.14
CA THR A 222 -9.52 2.38 -17.79
C THR A 222 -10.51 1.26 -17.46
N THR A 223 -11.52 1.03 -18.29
CA THR A 223 -12.55 0.01 -18.04
C THR A 223 -11.94 -1.39 -17.95
N TYR A 224 -11.07 -1.75 -18.89
CA TYR A 224 -10.44 -3.07 -18.88
C TYR A 224 -9.52 -3.26 -17.66
N THR A 225 -8.78 -2.20 -17.28
CA THR A 225 -7.97 -2.22 -16.06
C THR A 225 -8.80 -2.49 -14.82
N LEU A 226 -9.98 -1.87 -14.69
CA LEU A 226 -10.87 -2.08 -13.54
C LEU A 226 -11.44 -3.51 -13.52
N VAL A 227 -11.84 -4.03 -14.69
CA VAL A 227 -12.32 -5.41 -14.82
C VAL A 227 -11.25 -6.41 -14.38
N LEU A 228 -10.01 -6.27 -14.87
CA LEU A 228 -8.91 -7.16 -14.48
C LEU A 228 -8.58 -7.06 -12.99
N LYS A 229 -8.62 -5.86 -12.40
CA LYS A 229 -8.46 -5.68 -10.94
C LYS A 229 -9.57 -6.39 -10.16
N ALA A 230 -10.82 -6.24 -10.56
CA ALA A 230 -11.95 -6.90 -9.90
C ALA A 230 -11.84 -8.44 -10.00
N GLN A 231 -11.45 -8.96 -11.17
CA GLN A 231 -11.18 -10.39 -11.35
C GLN A 231 -10.03 -10.88 -10.47
N LEU A 232 -8.94 -10.12 -10.38
CA LEU A 232 -7.80 -10.44 -9.50
C LEU A 232 -8.26 -10.55 -8.04
N TYR A 233 -8.93 -9.51 -7.53
CA TYR A 233 -9.41 -9.52 -6.14
C TYR A 233 -10.40 -10.66 -5.91
N TYR A 234 -11.31 -10.94 -6.84
CA TYR A 234 -12.21 -12.08 -6.73
C TYR A 234 -11.49 -13.42 -6.58
N GLN A 235 -10.42 -13.67 -7.35
CA GLN A 235 -9.62 -14.90 -7.18
C GLN A 235 -8.87 -14.92 -5.84
N GLN A 236 -8.36 -13.77 -5.38
CA GLN A 236 -7.73 -13.66 -4.06
C GLN A 236 -8.72 -13.91 -2.91
N MET A 237 -9.97 -13.45 -3.02
CA MET A 237 -11.04 -13.73 -2.05
C MET A 237 -11.37 -15.23 -1.99
N LYS A 238 -11.27 -15.93 -3.12
CA LYS A 238 -11.35 -17.39 -3.18
C LYS A 238 -10.08 -18.10 -2.74
N LYS A 239 -9.00 -17.36 -2.46
CA LYS A 239 -7.64 -17.84 -2.19
C LYS A 239 -7.03 -18.64 -3.34
N ASP A 240 -7.59 -18.53 -4.55
CA ASP A 240 -7.04 -19.16 -5.75
C ASP A 240 -5.92 -18.31 -6.35
N PHE A 241 -4.75 -18.36 -5.69
CA PHE A 241 -3.59 -17.57 -6.09
C PHE A 241 -2.99 -18.02 -7.43
N SER A 242 -3.27 -19.26 -7.86
CA SER A 242 -2.87 -19.74 -9.18
C SER A 242 -3.69 -19.06 -10.28
N GLN A 243 -5.02 -18.99 -10.14
CA GLN A 243 -5.87 -18.24 -11.06
C GLN A 243 -5.60 -16.73 -10.99
N ALA A 244 -5.32 -16.19 -9.80
CA ALA A 244 -4.92 -14.80 -9.64
C ALA A 244 -3.65 -14.46 -10.45
N LEU A 245 -2.65 -15.34 -10.48
CA LEU A 245 -1.46 -15.18 -11.32
C LEU A 245 -1.78 -15.18 -12.82
N LEU A 246 -2.75 -15.98 -13.29
CA LEU A 246 -3.19 -15.95 -14.68
C LEU A 246 -3.83 -14.60 -15.05
N VAL A 247 -4.65 -14.03 -14.16
CA VAL A 247 -5.20 -12.68 -14.33
C VAL A 247 -4.07 -11.65 -14.37
N LEU A 248 -3.09 -11.74 -13.48
CA LEU A 248 -1.93 -10.83 -13.45
C LEU A 248 -1.04 -10.95 -14.70
N ASN A 249 -0.89 -12.14 -15.27
CA ASN A 249 -0.21 -12.32 -16.55
C ASN A 249 -0.97 -11.64 -17.70
N THR A 250 -2.30 -11.73 -17.68
CA THR A 250 -3.17 -11.01 -18.63
C THR A 250 -3.02 -9.49 -18.46
N MET A 251 -2.99 -9.00 -17.22
CA MET A 251 -2.72 -7.58 -16.91
C MET A 251 -1.36 -7.12 -17.43
N GLU A 252 -0.29 -7.90 -17.22
CA GLU A 252 1.04 -7.54 -17.71
C GLU A 252 1.10 -7.48 -19.23
N GLN A 253 0.50 -8.47 -19.93
CA GLN A 253 0.40 -8.44 -21.40
C GLN A 253 -0.38 -7.21 -21.88
N PHE A 254 -1.52 -6.92 -21.25
CA PHE A 254 -2.33 -5.76 -21.59
C PHE A 254 -1.59 -4.44 -21.37
N TYR A 255 -0.92 -4.27 -20.23
CA TYR A 255 -0.12 -3.08 -19.93
C TYR A 255 1.09 -2.95 -20.86
N THR A 256 1.70 -4.06 -21.27
CA THR A 256 2.80 -4.06 -22.24
C THR A 256 2.32 -3.57 -23.60
N ALA A 257 1.18 -4.10 -24.07
CA ALA A 257 0.56 -3.66 -25.32
C ALA A 257 0.13 -2.19 -25.28
N HIS A 258 -0.21 -1.67 -24.10
CA HIS A 258 -0.65 -0.29 -23.87
C HIS A 258 0.36 0.50 -23.03
N LYS A 259 1.67 0.30 -23.27
CA LYS A 259 2.75 0.90 -22.48
C LYS A 259 2.63 2.42 -22.35
N LYS A 260 2.12 3.08 -23.40
CA LYS A 260 1.88 4.53 -23.45
C LYS A 260 0.81 5.01 -22.47
N LEU A 261 -0.19 4.19 -22.15
CA LEU A 261 -1.27 4.50 -21.21
C LEU A 261 -0.94 4.05 -19.79
N THR A 262 0.08 3.20 -19.64
CA THR A 262 0.45 2.58 -18.37
C THR A 262 1.37 3.48 -17.56
N THR A 263 0.98 3.77 -16.31
CA THR A 263 1.80 4.53 -15.36
C THR A 263 2.70 3.63 -14.53
N ALA A 264 3.78 4.19 -13.97
CA ALA A 264 4.65 3.49 -13.03
C ALA A 264 3.87 2.94 -11.82
N ILE A 265 2.86 3.67 -11.35
CA ILE A 265 1.99 3.24 -10.25
C ILE A 265 1.18 1.98 -10.64
N LEU A 266 0.54 1.97 -11.81
CA LEU A 266 -0.20 0.80 -12.28
C LEU A 266 0.71 -0.41 -12.46
N TRP A 267 1.87 -0.23 -13.10
CA TRP A 267 2.81 -1.31 -13.32
C TRP A 267 3.36 -1.87 -12.01
N SER A 268 3.87 -1.00 -11.13
CA SER A 268 4.39 -1.39 -9.82
C SER A 268 3.33 -2.08 -8.95
N SER A 269 2.07 -1.62 -8.99
CA SER A 269 0.94 -2.26 -8.30
C SER A 269 0.63 -3.67 -8.83
N MET A 270 0.77 -3.90 -10.14
CA MET A 270 0.60 -5.24 -10.72
C MET A 270 1.77 -6.17 -10.33
N LEU A 271 3.01 -5.67 -10.37
CA LEU A 271 4.19 -6.45 -9.95
C LEU A 271 4.14 -6.84 -8.47
N ILE A 272 3.74 -5.92 -7.59
CA ILE A 272 3.63 -6.24 -6.16
C ILE A 272 2.52 -7.26 -5.92
N GLN A 273 1.40 -7.20 -6.65
CA GLN A 273 0.35 -8.24 -6.56
C GLN A 273 0.83 -9.60 -7.09
N LYS A 274 1.69 -9.65 -8.12
CA LYS A 274 2.38 -10.90 -8.52
C LYS A 274 3.25 -11.45 -7.41
N SER A 275 4.10 -10.61 -6.82
CA SER A 275 4.92 -10.99 -5.67
C SER A 275 4.06 -11.55 -4.53
N TYR A 276 2.90 -10.93 -4.25
CA TYR A 276 1.96 -11.38 -3.24
C TYR A 276 1.43 -12.78 -3.52
N CYS A 277 0.91 -13.04 -4.73
CA CYS A 277 0.42 -14.37 -5.09
C CYS A 277 1.53 -15.43 -5.05
N LEU A 278 2.76 -15.07 -5.44
CA LEU A 278 3.92 -15.98 -5.39
C LEU A 278 4.34 -16.29 -3.94
N ILE A 279 4.25 -15.33 -3.02
CA ILE A 279 4.46 -15.56 -1.57
C ILE A 279 3.47 -16.61 -1.06
N GLU A 280 2.19 -16.46 -1.40
CA GLU A 280 1.14 -17.39 -0.94
C GLU A 280 1.28 -18.79 -1.54
N LEU A 281 1.93 -18.90 -2.71
CA LEU A 281 2.28 -20.19 -3.33
C LEU A 281 3.65 -20.73 -2.89
N ARG A 282 4.38 -20.02 -2.01
CA ARG A 282 5.77 -20.31 -1.58
C ARG A 282 6.84 -20.23 -2.68
N HIS A 283 6.57 -19.53 -3.78
CA HIS A 283 7.54 -19.23 -4.84
C HIS A 283 8.40 -18.01 -4.48
N TYR A 284 9.18 -18.11 -3.39
CA TYR A 284 9.83 -16.95 -2.79
C TYR A 284 10.94 -16.30 -3.63
N HIS A 285 11.63 -17.08 -4.46
CA HIS A 285 12.65 -16.56 -5.37
C HIS A 285 12.02 -15.60 -6.38
N GLU A 286 11.05 -16.09 -7.16
CA GLU A 286 10.29 -15.29 -8.12
C GLU A 286 9.59 -14.10 -7.44
N ALA A 287 9.02 -14.30 -6.25
CA ALA A 287 8.40 -13.23 -5.48
C ALA A 287 9.36 -12.08 -5.14
N THR A 288 10.64 -12.41 -4.88
CA THR A 288 11.70 -11.43 -4.59
C THR A 288 11.97 -10.57 -5.83
N GLU A 289 12.14 -11.19 -6.99
CA GLU A 289 12.38 -10.47 -8.26
C GLU A 289 11.25 -9.47 -8.58
N TYR A 290 9.99 -9.88 -8.42
CA TYR A 290 8.84 -9.00 -8.66
C TYR A 290 8.74 -7.88 -7.61
N SER A 291 9.04 -8.16 -6.33
CA SER A 291 9.05 -7.16 -5.26
C SER A 291 10.10 -6.07 -5.52
N GLU A 292 11.32 -6.47 -5.87
CA GLU A 292 12.42 -5.53 -6.15
C GLU A 292 12.13 -4.65 -7.37
N ARG A 293 11.63 -5.25 -8.46
CA ARG A 293 11.19 -4.49 -9.65
C ARG A 293 10.08 -3.51 -9.32
N ALA A 294 9.11 -3.88 -8.46
CA ALA A 294 8.05 -2.97 -8.03
C ALA A 294 8.59 -1.79 -7.22
N LEU A 295 9.56 -2.03 -6.33
CA LEU A 295 10.18 -1.00 -5.49
C LEU A 295 11.04 -0.01 -6.29
N GLN A 296 11.65 -0.44 -7.39
CA GLN A 296 12.43 0.44 -8.27
C GLN A 296 11.56 1.47 -9.02
N LEU A 297 10.28 1.17 -9.24
CA LEU A 297 9.35 2.04 -9.99
C LEU A 297 8.64 3.07 -9.11
N VAL A 298 8.69 2.93 -7.78
CA VAL A 298 8.00 3.81 -6.86
C VAL A 298 8.97 4.77 -6.16
N ARG A 299 8.59 6.04 -6.16
CA ARG A 299 9.37 7.12 -5.54
C ARG A 299 9.51 6.90 -4.03
N GLU A 300 10.66 7.30 -3.51
CA GLU A 300 10.94 7.28 -2.08
C GLU A 300 9.95 8.13 -1.27
N ASN A 301 9.80 7.78 0.01
CA ASN A 301 8.92 8.47 0.96
C ASN A 301 7.44 8.60 0.54
N THR A 302 6.95 7.79 -0.40
CA THR A 302 5.53 7.77 -0.79
C THR A 302 4.73 6.72 -0.02
N VAL A 303 3.41 6.94 0.11
CA VAL A 303 2.49 5.92 0.65
C VAL A 303 2.56 4.63 -0.17
N GLN A 304 2.68 4.73 -1.49
CA GLN A 304 2.78 3.54 -2.35
C GLN A 304 4.03 2.71 -2.02
N ARG A 305 5.19 3.36 -1.87
CA ARG A 305 6.43 2.66 -1.51
C ARG A 305 6.34 2.03 -0.12
N SER A 306 5.75 2.70 0.86
CA SER A 306 5.60 2.12 2.20
C SER A 306 4.67 0.89 2.22
N MET A 307 3.65 0.85 1.36
CA MET A 307 2.83 -0.34 1.15
C MET A 307 3.63 -1.49 0.51
N HIS A 308 4.45 -1.19 -0.51
CA HIS A 308 5.32 -2.21 -1.14
C HIS A 308 6.37 -2.74 -0.14
N LEU A 309 7.00 -1.87 0.65
CA LEU A 309 7.96 -2.26 1.68
C LEU A 309 7.31 -3.14 2.76
N LYS A 310 6.06 -2.89 3.16
CA LYS A 310 5.36 -3.79 4.10
C LYS A 310 5.17 -5.19 3.53
N GLN A 311 4.87 -5.30 2.25
CA GLN A 311 4.78 -6.61 1.60
C GLN A 311 6.16 -7.26 1.42
N ASP A 312 7.20 -6.46 1.14
CA ASP A 312 8.58 -6.94 1.08
C ASP A 312 9.06 -7.46 2.45
N LEU A 313 8.62 -6.82 3.55
CA LEU A 313 8.85 -7.32 4.90
C LEU A 313 8.16 -8.67 5.13
N LEU A 314 6.91 -8.82 4.67
CA LEU A 314 6.21 -10.10 4.73
C LEU A 314 6.98 -11.19 3.97
N LEU A 315 7.46 -10.89 2.75
CA LEU A 315 8.29 -11.81 1.98
C LEU A 315 9.55 -12.23 2.76
N ALA A 316 10.27 -11.27 3.33
CA ALA A 316 11.47 -11.54 4.11
C ALA A 316 11.18 -12.43 5.33
N LEU A 317 10.06 -12.19 6.03
CA LEU A 317 9.62 -13.02 7.16
C LEU A 317 9.25 -14.44 6.73
N ARG A 318 8.56 -14.59 5.60
CA ARG A 318 8.21 -15.91 5.04
C ARG A 318 9.45 -16.70 4.60
N LYS A 319 10.46 -16.00 4.08
CA LYS A 319 11.79 -16.58 3.77
C LYS A 319 12.65 -16.81 5.00
N GLN A 320 12.24 -16.30 6.17
CA GLN A 320 13.05 -16.23 7.39
C GLN A 320 14.42 -15.55 7.18
N ASP A 321 14.48 -14.62 6.22
CA ASP A 321 15.68 -13.86 5.85
C ASP A 321 15.77 -12.60 6.72
N ILE A 322 16.55 -12.70 7.79
CA ILE A 322 16.72 -11.64 8.78
C ILE A 322 17.45 -10.44 8.19
N THR A 323 18.42 -10.65 7.30
CA THR A 323 19.18 -9.56 6.69
C THR A 323 18.30 -8.74 5.76
N HIS A 324 17.48 -9.40 4.94
CA HIS A 324 16.47 -8.73 4.12
C HIS A 324 15.46 -7.99 5.01
N ALA A 325 14.90 -8.65 6.03
CA ALA A 325 13.93 -8.03 6.93
C ALA A 325 14.51 -6.79 7.65
N GLU A 326 15.76 -6.84 8.11
CA GLU A 326 16.42 -5.72 8.77
C GLU A 326 16.54 -4.50 7.86
N ARG A 327 16.93 -4.69 6.58
CA ARG A 327 16.98 -3.61 5.58
C ARG A 327 15.61 -2.95 5.44
N VAL A 328 14.57 -3.75 5.28
CA VAL A 328 13.20 -3.25 5.05
C VAL A 328 12.66 -2.53 6.29
N VAL A 329 12.91 -3.06 7.49
CA VAL A 329 12.55 -2.40 8.75
C VAL A 329 13.21 -1.04 8.86
N LYS A 330 14.51 -0.91 8.54
CA LYS A 330 15.21 0.39 8.53
C LYS A 330 14.53 1.40 7.61
N GLU A 331 14.17 1.00 6.39
CA GLU A 331 13.48 1.88 5.43
C GLU A 331 12.07 2.28 5.94
N LEU A 332 11.31 1.33 6.52
CA LEU A 332 9.98 1.60 7.07
C LEU A 332 10.02 2.52 8.28
N GLU A 333 10.99 2.36 9.20
CA GLU A 333 11.16 3.25 10.34
C GLU A 333 11.47 4.69 9.91
N GLN A 334 12.32 4.86 8.89
CA GLN A 334 12.59 6.18 8.31
C GLN A 334 11.32 6.81 7.71
N TYR A 335 10.49 6.00 7.04
CA TYR A 335 9.20 6.46 6.54
C TYR A 335 8.27 6.87 7.68
N ILE A 336 8.11 6.04 8.72
CA ILE A 336 7.23 6.31 9.88
C ILE A 336 7.68 7.56 10.64
N ALA A 337 8.98 7.76 10.81
CA ALA A 337 9.52 8.95 11.47
C ALA A 337 9.18 10.25 10.74
N ARG A 338 9.03 10.20 9.41
CA ARG A 338 8.74 11.37 8.56
C ARG A 338 7.25 11.55 8.25
N ASN A 339 6.43 10.53 8.49
CA ASN A 339 5.06 10.47 7.98
C ASN A 339 4.05 10.09 9.07
N ARG A 340 2.89 10.75 9.03
CA ARG A 340 1.74 10.33 9.84
C ARG A 340 1.12 9.08 9.19
N VAL A 341 1.32 7.92 9.82
CA VAL A 341 0.74 6.66 9.34
C VAL A 341 -0.60 6.35 10.00
N PRO A 342 -1.57 5.74 9.29
CA PRO A 342 -2.83 5.30 9.87
C PRO A 342 -2.63 4.28 11.01
N ALA A 343 -3.53 4.29 11.99
CA ALA A 343 -3.44 3.39 13.15
C ALA A 343 -3.43 1.91 12.76
N LEU A 344 -4.34 1.49 11.88
CA LEU A 344 -4.39 0.11 11.37
C LEU A 344 -3.08 -0.28 10.67
N TRP A 345 -2.54 0.61 9.84
CA TRP A 345 -1.29 0.38 9.13
C TRP A 345 -0.14 0.12 10.12
N ARG A 346 -0.07 0.93 11.19
CA ARG A 346 0.94 0.83 12.25
C ARG A 346 0.77 -0.45 13.07
N GLU A 347 -0.46 -0.84 13.35
CA GLU A 347 -0.76 -2.09 14.08
C GLU A 347 -0.30 -3.32 13.29
N GLN A 348 -0.56 -3.35 11.97
CA GLN A 348 -0.07 -4.42 11.08
C GLN A 348 1.46 -4.44 11.01
N TYR A 349 2.09 -3.26 10.93
CA TYR A 349 3.54 -3.14 10.94
C TYR A 349 4.15 -3.66 12.25
N ASN A 350 3.64 -3.22 13.40
CA ASN A 350 4.11 -3.64 14.72
C ASN A 350 3.98 -5.15 14.92
N LEU A 351 2.92 -5.77 14.37
CA LEU A 351 2.77 -7.22 14.39
C LEU A 351 3.88 -7.90 13.58
N MET A 352 4.13 -7.48 12.33
CA MET A 352 5.24 -8.02 11.54
C MET A 352 6.60 -7.79 12.21
N LEU A 353 6.79 -6.62 12.82
CA LEU A 353 7.98 -6.29 13.58
C LEU A 353 8.17 -7.25 14.77
N ALA A 354 7.10 -7.58 15.51
CA ALA A 354 7.19 -8.56 16.61
C ALA A 354 7.63 -9.96 16.12
N TYR A 355 7.16 -10.40 14.94
CA TYR A 355 7.60 -11.65 14.33
C TYR A 355 9.06 -11.58 13.84
N TYR A 356 9.49 -10.43 13.32
CA TYR A 356 10.91 -10.17 13.03
C TYR A 356 11.76 -10.30 14.31
N VAL A 357 11.34 -9.69 15.42
CA VAL A 357 12.05 -9.80 16.71
C VAL A 357 12.12 -11.26 17.18
N PHE A 358 11.02 -12.00 17.04
CA PHE A 358 10.99 -13.43 17.35
C PHE A 358 12.03 -14.21 16.53
N LEU A 359 12.12 -13.98 15.21
CA LEU A 359 13.15 -14.60 14.38
C LEU A 359 14.57 -14.25 14.83
N VAL A 360 14.84 -12.97 15.10
CA VAL A 360 16.17 -12.54 15.57
C VAL A 360 16.54 -13.20 16.91
N LYS A 361 15.57 -13.34 17.82
CA LYS A 361 15.81 -13.96 19.14
C LYS A 361 15.95 -15.48 19.06
N SER A 362 15.29 -16.13 18.11
CA SER A 362 15.35 -17.59 17.94
C SER A 362 16.64 -18.09 17.28
N LYS A 363 17.39 -17.22 16.58
CA LYS A 363 18.69 -17.53 15.98
C LYS A 363 19.84 -17.60 16.98
N THR A 364 20.86 -18.38 16.62
CA THR A 364 22.09 -18.51 17.41
C THR A 364 22.92 -17.22 17.38
N PRO A 365 23.82 -16.97 18.37
CA PRO A 365 24.66 -15.77 18.38
C PRO A 365 25.51 -15.54 17.12
N ALA A 366 25.88 -16.61 16.40
CA ALA A 366 26.63 -16.53 15.15
C ALA A 366 25.78 -16.04 13.96
N GLU A 367 24.47 -16.22 14.03
CA GLU A 367 23.48 -15.84 13.01
C GLU A 367 22.83 -14.48 13.30
N LYS A 368 23.12 -13.88 14.47
CA LYS A 368 22.60 -12.55 14.81
C LYS A 368 23.35 -11.48 14.04
N THR A 369 22.62 -10.60 13.38
CA THR A 369 23.18 -9.37 12.84
C THR A 369 23.75 -8.53 13.98
N LYS A 370 25.02 -8.13 13.84
CA LYS A 370 25.62 -7.16 14.76
C LYS A 370 24.97 -5.79 14.48
N SER A 371 24.73 -5.02 15.54
CA SER A 371 24.50 -3.57 15.53
C SER A 371 23.13 -2.97 15.14
N PHE A 372 22.05 -3.73 14.91
CA PHE A 372 20.72 -3.09 14.73
C PHE A 372 19.94 -2.97 16.04
N LYS A 373 19.62 -1.73 16.44
CA LYS A 373 18.71 -1.45 17.55
C LYS A 373 17.27 -1.69 17.09
N ILE A 374 16.65 -2.73 17.64
CA ILE A 374 15.26 -3.08 17.37
C ILE A 374 14.33 -1.96 17.89
N PRO A 375 13.43 -1.39 17.07
CA PRO A 375 12.55 -0.27 17.45
C PRO A 375 11.30 -0.70 18.26
N LEU A 376 11.21 -1.96 18.66
CA LEU A 376 10.11 -2.52 19.44
C LEU A 376 10.50 -2.69 20.91
N ASP A 377 9.73 -2.09 21.82
CA ASP A 377 9.75 -2.48 23.23
C ASP A 377 8.99 -3.80 23.40
N VAL A 378 9.75 -4.88 23.62
CA VAL A 378 9.20 -6.23 23.77
C VAL A 378 8.36 -6.35 25.04
N ASN A 379 8.76 -5.70 26.14
CA ASN A 379 8.06 -5.78 27.41
C ASN A 379 6.70 -5.08 27.31
N GLU A 380 6.68 -3.89 26.70
CA GLU A 380 5.43 -3.17 26.43
C GLU A 380 4.51 -3.99 25.51
N PHE A 381 5.06 -4.55 24.42
CA PHE A 381 4.28 -5.34 23.47
C PHE A 381 3.67 -6.60 24.10
N VAL A 382 4.44 -7.31 24.94
CA VAL A 382 4.02 -8.53 25.63
C VAL A 382 3.03 -8.22 26.76
N GLY A 383 3.21 -7.10 27.45
CA GLY A 383 2.31 -6.61 28.49
C GLY A 383 0.98 -6.07 27.95
N ALA A 384 0.95 -5.59 26.71
CA ALA A 384 -0.27 -5.05 26.11
C ALA A 384 -1.34 -6.13 25.90
N SER A 385 -2.45 -6.02 26.65
CA SER A 385 -3.62 -6.87 26.47
C SER A 385 -4.23 -6.66 25.08
N PRO A 386 -4.43 -7.72 24.28
CA PRO A 386 -5.19 -7.61 23.03
C PRO A 386 -6.63 -7.21 23.36
N ILE A 387 -7.20 -6.25 22.62
CA ILE A 387 -8.56 -5.78 22.85
C ILE A 387 -9.52 -6.92 22.49
N ILE A 388 -10.08 -7.55 23.51
CA ILE A 388 -10.89 -8.77 23.41
C ILE A 388 -12.18 -8.50 22.61
N ASN A 389 -12.74 -7.29 22.62
CA ASN A 389 -14.13 -7.10 22.17
C ASN A 389 -14.40 -7.20 20.66
N ARG A 390 -13.39 -7.15 19.77
CA ARG A 390 -13.54 -7.46 18.32
C ARG A 390 -12.19 -7.92 17.76
N ASP A 391 -12.12 -9.13 17.21
CA ASP A 391 -10.93 -9.58 16.47
C ASP A 391 -10.80 -8.79 15.16
N LYS A 392 -9.72 -8.00 15.06
CA LYS A 392 -9.43 -7.19 13.87
C LYS A 392 -8.82 -8.09 12.80
N GLN A 393 -9.66 -8.85 12.10
CA GLN A 393 -9.22 -9.67 10.96
C GLN A 393 -8.11 -10.67 11.35
N GLY A 394 -8.25 -11.40 12.46
CA GLY A 394 -7.25 -12.38 12.94
C GLY A 394 -5.95 -11.78 13.51
N MET A 395 -5.77 -10.46 13.50
CA MET A 395 -4.56 -9.81 14.03
C MET A 395 -4.39 -10.01 15.54
N ASN A 396 -5.48 -10.04 16.31
CA ASN A 396 -5.39 -10.26 17.75
C ASN A 396 -4.88 -11.68 18.05
N ILE A 397 -5.33 -12.66 17.26
CA ILE A 397 -4.86 -14.05 17.37
C ILE A 397 -3.35 -14.11 17.09
N ALA A 398 -2.90 -13.52 15.98
CA ALA A 398 -1.48 -13.49 15.63
C ALA A 398 -0.63 -12.76 16.68
N LYS A 399 -1.18 -11.70 17.32
CA LYS A 399 -0.53 -10.99 18.43
C LYS A 399 -0.38 -11.90 19.66
N VAL A 400 -1.44 -12.62 20.05
CA VAL A 400 -1.37 -13.57 21.17
C VAL A 400 -0.33 -14.65 20.91
N ILE A 401 -0.29 -15.19 19.70
CA ILE A 401 0.72 -16.18 19.28
C ILE A 401 2.12 -15.61 19.49
N VAL A 402 2.43 -14.45 18.90
CA VAL A 402 3.81 -13.92 18.94
C VAL A 402 4.25 -13.48 20.34
N GLN A 403 3.33 -13.07 21.21
CA GLN A 403 3.66 -12.81 22.61
C GLN A 403 4.23 -14.06 23.31
N VAL A 404 3.60 -15.22 23.09
CA VAL A 404 4.10 -16.50 23.64
C VAL A 404 5.41 -16.89 22.97
N LEU A 405 5.52 -16.72 21.65
CA LEU A 405 6.76 -17.02 20.92
C LEU A 405 7.96 -16.20 21.43
N LEU A 406 7.76 -14.91 21.71
CA LEU A 406 8.78 -14.02 22.26
C LEU A 406 9.23 -14.47 23.66
N MET A 407 8.28 -14.81 24.54
CA MET A 407 8.59 -15.34 25.88
C MET A 407 9.43 -16.63 25.80
N LEU A 408 9.08 -17.55 24.91
CA LEU A 408 9.83 -18.79 24.69
C LEU A 408 11.24 -18.50 24.15
N ALA A 409 11.37 -17.61 23.17
CA ALA A 409 12.66 -17.25 22.59
C ALA A 409 13.60 -16.57 23.61
N GLU A 410 13.05 -15.89 24.62
CA GLU A 410 13.80 -15.29 25.73
C GLU A 410 14.09 -16.28 26.87
N GLY A 411 13.53 -17.50 26.82
CA GLY A 411 13.60 -18.46 27.92
C GLY A 411 12.73 -18.09 29.13
N ASN A 412 11.79 -17.15 28.99
CA ASN A 412 10.84 -16.76 30.02
C ASN A 412 9.68 -17.78 30.11
N ILE A 413 9.98 -18.93 30.69
CA ILE A 413 9.02 -20.05 30.82
C ILE A 413 7.83 -19.68 31.71
N ASP A 414 8.05 -18.97 32.81
CA ASP A 414 6.96 -18.55 33.71
C ASP A 414 5.98 -17.60 33.00
N GLY A 415 6.51 -16.65 32.22
CA GLY A 415 5.72 -15.79 31.37
C GLY A 415 4.88 -16.59 30.36
N ALA A 416 5.48 -17.55 29.66
CA ALA A 416 4.77 -18.41 28.72
C ALA A 416 3.66 -19.22 29.42
N ASN A 417 3.96 -19.82 30.58
CA ASN A 417 3.00 -20.58 31.39
C ASN A 417 1.80 -19.71 31.82
N SER A 418 2.05 -18.46 32.21
CA SER A 418 0.99 -17.52 32.60
C SER A 418 -0.03 -17.22 31.49
N LYS A 419 0.33 -17.44 30.21
CA LYS A 419 -0.54 -17.21 29.05
C LYS A 419 -1.39 -18.43 28.68
N ALA A 420 -1.19 -19.59 29.31
CA ALA A 420 -1.90 -20.83 28.95
C ALA A 420 -3.42 -20.69 28.96
N GLU A 421 -3.96 -20.06 30.00
CA GLU A 421 -5.40 -19.86 30.14
C GLU A 421 -5.92 -18.83 29.12
N SER A 422 -5.17 -17.75 28.86
CA SER A 422 -5.51 -16.79 27.80
C SER A 422 -5.55 -17.44 26.42
N LEU A 423 -4.62 -18.34 26.09
CA LEU A 423 -4.63 -19.12 24.84
C LEU A 423 -5.89 -19.99 24.72
N ARG A 424 -6.24 -20.69 25.80
CA ARG A 424 -7.44 -21.54 25.87
C ARG A 424 -8.71 -20.72 25.64
N GLN A 425 -8.85 -19.60 26.35
CA GLN A 425 -10.00 -18.71 26.26
C GLN A 425 -10.12 -18.09 24.86
N TYR A 426 -9.02 -17.58 24.29
CA TYR A 426 -9.03 -17.02 22.94
C TYR A 426 -9.54 -18.03 21.91
N ARG A 427 -9.06 -19.26 21.97
CA ARG A 427 -9.54 -20.33 21.06
C ARG A 427 -11.02 -20.64 21.28
N GLN A 428 -11.49 -20.70 22.52
CA GLN A 428 -12.89 -20.99 22.83
C GLN A 428 -13.85 -19.87 22.45
N ILE A 429 -13.39 -18.62 22.40
CA ILE A 429 -14.25 -17.47 22.09
C ILE A 429 -14.27 -17.19 20.58
N TYR A 430 -13.11 -17.18 19.91
CA TYR A 430 -12.99 -16.65 18.53
C TYR A 430 -12.81 -17.70 17.44
N LEU A 431 -12.54 -18.96 17.79
CA LEU A 431 -12.20 -20.01 16.81
C LEU A 431 -13.21 -21.17 16.79
N LYS A 432 -14.44 -20.94 17.28
CA LYS A 432 -15.52 -21.94 17.31
C LYS A 432 -16.10 -22.26 15.93
N ASP A 433 -16.15 -21.28 15.03
CA ASP A 433 -16.87 -21.40 13.75
C ASP A 433 -16.02 -21.96 12.59
N GLY A 434 -14.84 -22.51 12.88
CA GLY A 434 -13.92 -23.04 11.86
C GLY A 434 -13.14 -21.96 11.08
N ASN A 435 -13.30 -20.68 11.45
CA ASN A 435 -12.49 -19.58 10.93
C ASN A 435 -11.02 -19.73 11.37
N TYR A 436 -10.08 -19.40 10.49
CA TYR A 436 -8.62 -19.47 10.71
C TYR A 436 -8.10 -20.82 11.25
N PRO A 437 -8.28 -21.93 10.50
CA PRO A 437 -7.94 -23.27 10.96
C PRO A 437 -6.46 -23.42 11.34
N ARG A 438 -5.55 -22.81 10.59
CA ARG A 438 -4.10 -22.82 10.86
C ARG A 438 -3.76 -22.10 12.18
N SER A 439 -4.32 -20.90 12.40
CA SER A 439 -4.14 -20.16 13.66
C SER A 439 -4.68 -20.94 14.85
N SER A 440 -5.84 -21.59 14.68
CA SER A 440 -6.44 -22.45 15.70
C SER A 440 -5.59 -23.67 16.03
N ALA A 441 -4.99 -24.29 15.01
CA ALA A 441 -4.06 -25.39 15.16
C ALA A 441 -2.79 -24.96 15.92
N LEU A 442 -2.16 -23.85 15.52
CA LEU A 442 -0.94 -23.37 16.19
C LEU A 442 -1.22 -22.98 17.65
N LEU A 443 -2.30 -22.25 17.93
CA LEU A 443 -2.70 -21.92 19.31
C LEU A 443 -2.90 -23.19 20.15
N LYS A 444 -3.50 -24.23 19.57
CA LYS A 444 -3.72 -25.49 20.27
C LYS A 444 -2.41 -26.23 20.53
N LEU A 445 -1.47 -26.21 19.58
CA LEU A 445 -0.15 -26.80 19.76
C LEU A 445 0.66 -26.06 20.85
N LEU A 446 0.64 -24.72 20.87
CA LEU A 446 1.29 -23.93 21.92
C LEU A 446 0.67 -24.18 23.31
N HIS A 447 -0.65 -24.30 23.39
CA HIS A 447 -1.31 -24.66 24.65
C HIS A 447 -0.95 -26.10 25.07
N LEU A 448 -0.94 -27.08 24.15
CA LEU A 448 -0.50 -28.45 24.46
C LEU A 448 0.96 -28.48 24.91
N LEU A 449 1.82 -27.65 24.32
CA LEU A 449 3.22 -27.53 24.71
C LEU A 449 3.35 -27.14 26.18
N ILE A 450 2.58 -26.16 26.64
CA ILE A 450 2.57 -25.76 28.05
C ILE A 450 1.93 -26.85 28.94
N GLU A 451 0.78 -27.40 28.52
CA GLU A 451 0.03 -28.44 29.26
C GLU A 451 0.80 -29.76 29.43
N LYS A 452 1.79 -30.01 28.57
CA LYS A 452 2.67 -31.18 28.63
C LYS A 452 4.07 -30.83 29.10
N GLU A 453 4.22 -29.68 29.79
CA GLU A 453 5.49 -29.27 30.40
C GLU A 453 6.64 -29.29 29.39
N TYR A 454 6.37 -28.88 28.14
CA TYR A 454 7.33 -28.79 27.05
C TYR A 454 7.88 -30.13 26.53
N ASP A 455 7.21 -31.27 26.80
CA ASP A 455 7.54 -32.57 26.18
C ASP A 455 7.09 -32.61 24.71
N ILE A 456 8.03 -32.34 23.80
CA ILE A 456 7.79 -32.31 22.35
C ILE A 456 7.19 -33.63 21.84
N GLN A 457 7.68 -34.79 22.31
CA GLN A 457 7.22 -36.08 21.79
C GLN A 457 5.75 -36.32 22.15
N GLU A 458 5.37 -36.00 23.38
CA GLU A 458 3.99 -36.15 23.82
C GLU A 458 3.06 -35.14 23.15
N VAL A 459 3.56 -33.93 22.87
CA VAL A 459 2.81 -32.89 22.13
C VAL A 459 2.60 -33.29 20.68
N GLU A 460 3.62 -33.80 20.00
CA GLU A 460 3.49 -34.28 18.62
C GLU A 460 2.52 -35.46 18.52
N ARG A 461 2.60 -36.41 19.46
CA ARG A 461 1.68 -37.56 19.53
C ARG A 461 0.23 -37.14 19.74
N LYS A 462 -0.03 -36.26 20.71
CA LYS A 462 -1.40 -35.77 21.02
C LYS A 462 -1.89 -34.71 20.04
N GLY A 463 -0.97 -34.02 19.40
CA GLY A 463 -1.19 -32.89 18.51
C GLY A 463 -1.13 -33.22 17.02
N ALA A 464 -0.93 -34.49 16.64
CA ALA A 464 -0.73 -34.94 15.26
C ALA A 464 -1.75 -34.36 14.26
N LYS A 465 -3.03 -34.30 14.65
CA LYS A 465 -4.08 -33.67 13.84
C LYS A 465 -3.80 -32.18 13.58
N TYR A 466 -3.44 -31.43 14.62
CA TYR A 466 -3.17 -30.00 14.51
C TYR A 466 -1.88 -29.73 13.72
N LEU A 467 -0.88 -30.61 13.82
CA LEU A 467 0.33 -30.51 12.98
C LEU A 467 -0.01 -30.69 11.50
N ALA A 468 -0.90 -31.63 11.15
CA ALA A 468 -1.39 -31.77 9.78
C ALA A 468 -2.16 -30.51 9.32
N ASP A 469 -2.94 -29.89 10.21
CA ASP A 469 -3.68 -28.66 9.92
C ASP A 469 -2.76 -27.42 9.73
N LEU A 470 -1.49 -27.47 10.18
CA LEU A 470 -0.48 -26.43 9.91
C LEU A 470 0.11 -26.51 8.50
N VAL A 471 -0.03 -27.63 7.79
CA VAL A 471 0.46 -27.73 6.41
C VAL A 471 -0.60 -27.15 5.46
N PRO A 472 -0.24 -26.20 4.58
CA PRO A 472 -1.22 -25.63 3.65
C PRO A 472 -1.82 -26.73 2.77
N ASN A 473 -3.13 -26.69 2.60
CA ASN A 473 -3.88 -27.57 1.70
C ASN A 473 -5.06 -26.80 1.09
N GLU A 474 -5.80 -27.41 0.17
CA GLU A 474 -6.95 -26.77 -0.50
C GLU A 474 -7.98 -26.17 0.47
N LYS A 475 -8.14 -26.74 1.66
CA LYS A 475 -9.09 -26.29 2.69
C LYS A 475 -8.49 -25.24 3.64
N ASN A 476 -7.16 -25.22 3.78
CA ASN A 476 -6.41 -24.41 4.74
C ASN A 476 -5.21 -23.71 4.06
N GLN A 477 -5.46 -23.00 2.95
CA GLN A 477 -4.43 -22.22 2.27
C GLN A 477 -3.92 -21.07 3.14
N PHE A 478 -2.77 -20.51 2.77
CA PHE A 478 -2.30 -19.26 3.35
C PHE A 478 -3.34 -18.15 3.16
N GLY A 479 -3.43 -17.27 4.16
CA GLY A 479 -4.30 -16.10 4.09
C GLY A 479 -3.51 -14.89 4.52
N ALA A 480 -2.74 -14.28 3.61
CA ALA A 480 -1.97 -13.10 3.98
C ALA A 480 -2.74 -11.76 3.96
N MET A 481 -3.98 -11.68 3.46
CA MET A 481 -4.76 -10.46 3.63
C MET A 481 -5.56 -10.42 4.94
N GLU A 482 -5.69 -11.55 5.63
CA GLU A 482 -6.67 -11.70 6.71
C GLU A 482 -6.16 -12.71 7.74
N GLY A 483 -5.74 -12.22 8.90
CA GLY A 483 -5.24 -13.04 10.01
C GLY A 483 -3.73 -13.26 10.00
N ILE A 484 -3.01 -12.19 9.60
CA ILE A 484 -1.56 -12.06 9.46
C ILE A 484 -0.81 -13.24 10.08
N GLU A 485 -0.35 -14.13 9.22
CA GLU A 485 0.63 -15.16 9.50
C GLU A 485 1.97 -14.65 8.92
N PRO A 486 2.77 -13.79 9.61
CA PRO A 486 3.96 -13.21 8.99
C PRO A 486 5.01 -14.26 8.63
N ILE A 487 5.06 -15.34 9.41
CA ILE A 487 5.90 -16.51 9.20
C ILE A 487 4.96 -17.70 9.10
N ALA A 488 5.23 -18.61 8.16
CA ALA A 488 4.40 -19.81 8.01
C ALA A 488 4.30 -20.57 9.35
N TYR A 489 3.10 -20.94 9.79
CA TYR A 489 2.94 -21.52 11.13
C TYR A 489 3.57 -22.90 11.28
N ASP A 490 3.69 -23.65 10.19
CA ASP A 490 4.52 -24.85 10.13
C ASP A 490 6.01 -24.53 10.37
N ASP A 491 6.52 -23.46 9.78
CA ASP A 491 7.87 -22.97 10.06
C ASP A 491 8.02 -22.45 11.49
N VAL A 492 7.03 -21.72 12.01
CA VAL A 492 7.00 -21.28 13.41
C VAL A 492 7.10 -22.48 14.35
N TRP A 493 6.37 -23.55 14.08
CA TRP A 493 6.44 -24.77 14.90
C TRP A 493 7.84 -25.40 14.88
N ASN A 494 8.48 -25.45 13.72
CA ASN A 494 9.87 -25.93 13.59
C ASN A 494 10.85 -25.06 14.40
N ILE A 495 10.66 -23.74 14.41
CA ILE A 495 11.47 -22.83 15.22
C ILE A 495 11.22 -23.07 16.71
N VAL A 496 9.95 -23.22 17.13
CA VAL A 496 9.58 -23.48 18.53
C VAL A 496 10.23 -24.78 19.04
N THR A 497 10.11 -25.88 18.30
CA THR A 497 10.72 -27.16 18.70
C THR A 497 12.24 -27.05 18.85
N THR A 498 12.89 -26.30 17.96
CA THR A 498 14.32 -25.98 18.05
C THR A 498 14.64 -25.20 19.33
N ILE A 499 13.87 -24.15 19.65
CA ILE A 499 14.03 -23.36 20.88
C ILE A 499 13.90 -24.27 22.12
N ILE A 500 12.86 -25.10 22.18
CA ILE A 500 12.63 -26.01 23.32
C ILE A 500 13.80 -26.98 23.49
N SER A 501 14.31 -27.56 22.38
CA SER A 501 15.49 -28.41 22.43
C SER A 501 16.70 -27.68 23.03
N VAL A 502 16.95 -26.43 22.64
CA VAL A 502 18.03 -25.60 23.21
C VAL A 502 17.81 -25.30 24.70
N LEU A 503 16.59 -24.99 25.11
CA LEU A 503 16.25 -24.71 26.51
C LEU A 503 16.43 -25.94 27.42
N VAL A 504 16.07 -27.13 26.91
CA VAL A 504 16.35 -28.42 27.57
C VAL A 504 17.85 -28.67 27.68
N SER A 505 18.61 -28.46 26.60
CA SER A 505 20.07 -28.60 26.62
C SER A 505 20.76 -27.63 27.61
N LYS A 506 20.21 -26.42 27.76
CA LYS A 506 20.69 -25.42 28.72
C LYS A 506 20.20 -25.66 30.16
N LYS A 507 19.43 -26.72 30.42
CA LYS A 507 18.81 -27.04 31.72
C LYS A 507 17.89 -25.94 32.26
N ILE A 508 17.41 -25.05 31.38
CA ILE A 508 16.36 -24.07 31.70
C ILE A 508 15.02 -24.81 31.83
N LEU A 509 14.82 -25.82 30.99
CA LEU A 509 13.77 -26.82 31.13
C LEU A 509 14.37 -28.13 31.64
N GLN A 510 13.74 -28.75 32.63
CA GLN A 510 14.17 -30.05 33.13
C GLN A 510 13.72 -31.16 32.16
N LYS A 511 14.65 -32.00 31.71
CA LYS A 511 14.32 -33.19 30.93
C LYS A 511 13.72 -34.23 31.88
N ARG A 512 12.49 -34.71 31.64
CA ARG A 512 12.00 -35.89 32.35
C ARG A 512 12.84 -37.09 31.90
N VAL A 513 13.66 -37.61 32.81
CA VAL A 513 14.12 -39.00 32.74
C VAL A 513 12.87 -39.82 33.06
N LYS A 514 12.34 -40.54 32.07
CA LYS A 514 11.27 -41.51 32.29
C LYS A 514 11.80 -42.69 33.08
#